data_AF-A0A1I5U0D3-F1
#
_entry.id   AF-A0A1I5U0D3-F1
#
_cell.length_a   1.000
_cell.length_b   1.000
_cell.length_c   1.000
_cell.angle_alpha   90.00
_cell.angle_beta   90.00
_cell.angle_gamma   90.00
#
_symmetry.space_group_name_H-M   'P 1'
#
loop_
_entity.id
_entity.type
_entity.pdbx_description
1 polymer ?
#
loop_
_entity_poly.entity_id
_entity_poly.type
_entity_poly.pdbx_seq_one_letter_code
_entity_poly.pdbx_strand_id
1 'polypeptide(L)'
;MLAVHPPAVFDDTDAYLFREGTHARLFDKLGCHPHEDGGADFAVWAPNAESVSVVGDWNGWNGDADPLSPVPGDSGVWRGHVDEVRPGQTYKYRIRSRQRGHVEDKADPFAFSSELAPATASRVHRLGEGHDWADGEWMATRHARNALDAPMAMYEVHLGSWRREDGQFMGYRALAHALADYVNDMGFTHVELMPVTEHPFYGSWGYQTTGYFAPTARYGTPEDFMYFVDHLHQRGIGVLLDWVPSHFPTDAHGLAFFDGTHLFEHADPRQGFHPEWNSAIFNYGRPEVRSFLVSSALFWLDKYHIDGLRVDAVASMLYLDYARGPGGWVPNRHGGRENLEAIEFLRTLNRAVYRDHPDTFTVAEESTAWPRVSRPIEMDGLGFGLKWNMGWMHDTLDYMRHDPVHRRHHHHALTFSLVYAFHENFVLPLSHDEVVHGKGSLINKMPGDDWQQFANLRALLAFMWAHPGKKLLFMGAEFGQRREWTHDGELEWWVCGLPAHAGLQRMVRQLNRVYREQPALHSQDFTPAGFEWIEADDAERSVFVFLRKPAHDGPPVLVAVNMTPVPRTDLLVGVPCGGIWREVLNTDATEFGGAGWGNFGEVEASPVRSHGRRHSLSLTLPPLSTVILQSEGQR
;
A
#
# COMPACT_ATOMS: atom_id res chain seq x y z
N MET A 1 5.90 27.52 1.67
CA MET A 1 5.01 28.53 1.05
C MET A 1 4.71 28.09 -0.38
N LEU A 2 3.67 27.29 -0.57
CA LEU A 2 3.05 27.17 -1.89
C LEU A 2 2.25 28.44 -2.10
N ALA A 3 2.63 29.26 -3.08
CA ALA A 3 1.81 30.40 -3.48
C ALA A 3 0.48 29.84 -3.99
N VAL A 4 -0.63 30.24 -3.35
CA VAL A 4 -1.97 30.01 -3.89
C VAL A 4 -2.08 30.88 -5.13
N HIS A 5 -1.75 30.30 -6.29
CA HIS A 5 -2.03 30.93 -7.56
C HIS A 5 -3.56 30.89 -7.76
N PRO A 6 -4.19 31.96 -8.28
CA PRO A 6 -5.57 31.87 -8.72
C PRO A 6 -5.69 30.69 -9.72
N PRO A 7 -6.80 29.94 -9.70
CA PRO A 7 -6.98 28.81 -10.61
C PRO A 7 -6.71 29.28 -12.04
N ALA A 8 -5.70 28.69 -12.65
CA ALA A 8 -5.28 29.11 -13.98
C ALA A 8 -6.34 28.65 -14.98
N VAL A 9 -6.94 29.58 -15.71
CA VAL A 9 -7.92 29.31 -16.77
C VAL A 9 -7.46 28.11 -17.62
N PHE A 10 -8.35 27.11 -17.80
CA PHE A 10 -8.09 25.98 -18.70
C PHE A 10 -7.85 26.49 -20.12
N ASP A 11 -6.62 26.37 -20.61
CA ASP A 11 -6.15 26.94 -21.86
C ASP A 11 -5.86 25.89 -22.95
N ASP A 12 -5.31 26.34 -24.09
CA ASP A 12 -5.02 25.47 -25.23
C ASP A 12 -3.93 24.43 -24.93
N THR A 13 -2.98 24.73 -24.04
CA THR A 13 -1.95 23.78 -23.59
C THR A 13 -2.55 22.75 -22.66
N ASP A 14 -3.41 23.17 -21.73
CA ASP A 14 -4.15 22.23 -20.87
C ASP A 14 -5.01 21.29 -21.73
N ALA A 15 -5.74 21.84 -22.72
CA ALA A 15 -6.54 21.07 -23.65
C ALA A 15 -5.71 20.07 -24.47
N TYR A 16 -4.52 20.49 -24.92
CA TYR A 16 -3.60 19.63 -25.66
C TYR A 16 -3.12 18.45 -24.81
N LEU A 17 -2.56 18.71 -23.62
CA LEU A 17 -2.06 17.67 -22.72
C LEU A 17 -3.18 16.73 -22.25
N PHE A 18 -4.39 17.27 -22.05
CA PHE A 18 -5.54 16.49 -21.64
C PHE A 18 -5.94 15.47 -22.72
N ARG A 19 -6.03 15.90 -24.00
CA ARG A 19 -6.32 15.03 -25.15
C ARG A 19 -5.15 14.10 -25.51
N GLU A 20 -3.92 14.45 -25.15
CA GLU A 20 -2.76 13.57 -25.30
C GLU A 20 -2.76 12.44 -24.24
N GLY A 21 -3.31 12.71 -23.06
CA GLY A 21 -3.37 11.76 -21.95
C GLY A 21 -2.21 11.89 -20.96
N THR A 22 -1.57 13.05 -20.92
CA THR A 22 -0.32 13.32 -20.18
C THR A 22 -0.45 14.43 -19.14
N HIS A 23 -1.64 15.01 -18.97
CA HIS A 23 -1.86 16.14 -18.06
C HIS A 23 -1.86 15.70 -16.59
N ALA A 24 -0.73 15.89 -15.90
CA ALA A 24 -0.52 15.45 -14.52
C ALA A 24 -1.11 16.37 -13.43
N ARG A 25 -1.52 17.59 -13.80
CA ARG A 25 -2.03 18.61 -12.85
C ARG A 25 -3.44 19.11 -13.16
N LEU A 26 -4.34 18.22 -13.63
CA LEU A 26 -5.72 18.60 -13.95
C LEU A 26 -6.47 19.11 -12.72
N PHE A 27 -6.10 18.68 -11.52
CA PHE A 27 -6.65 19.19 -10.28
C PHE A 27 -6.47 20.71 -10.10
N ASP A 28 -5.49 21.35 -10.73
CA ASP A 28 -5.33 22.80 -10.66
C ASP A 28 -6.31 23.55 -11.61
N LYS A 29 -7.07 22.81 -12.44
CA LYS A 29 -7.85 23.34 -13.58
C LYS A 29 -9.32 22.91 -13.58
N LEU A 30 -9.59 21.66 -13.24
CA LEU A 30 -10.91 21.07 -13.14
C LEU A 30 -11.36 21.01 -11.68
N GLY A 31 -12.66 20.88 -11.46
CA GLY A 31 -13.25 20.90 -10.13
C GLY A 31 -13.86 22.26 -9.78
N CYS A 32 -14.00 22.52 -8.48
CA CYS A 32 -14.47 23.78 -7.91
C CYS A 32 -13.32 24.52 -7.21
N HIS A 33 -13.06 25.77 -7.62
CA HIS A 33 -11.99 26.61 -7.12
C HIS A 33 -12.55 27.92 -6.56
N PRO A 34 -12.75 28.02 -5.24
CA PRO A 34 -13.31 29.22 -4.61
C PRO A 34 -12.29 30.37 -4.48
N HIS A 35 -12.72 31.59 -4.83
CA HIS A 35 -11.91 32.81 -4.77
C HIS A 35 -11.92 33.45 -3.37
N GLU A 36 -10.86 34.17 -3.00
CA GLU A 36 -10.72 34.84 -1.69
C GLU A 36 -11.87 35.81 -1.39
N ASP A 37 -12.26 36.63 -2.37
CA ASP A 37 -13.29 37.65 -2.23
C ASP A 37 -14.73 37.11 -2.39
N GLY A 38 -14.89 35.79 -2.51
CA GLY A 38 -16.16 35.11 -2.76
C GLY A 38 -16.37 34.70 -4.22
N GLY A 39 -17.30 33.76 -4.43
CA GLY A 39 -17.53 33.12 -5.70
C GLY A 39 -16.58 31.94 -5.96
N ALA A 40 -16.84 31.16 -7.00
CA ALA A 40 -16.01 30.03 -7.38
C ALA A 40 -16.05 29.78 -8.90
N ASP A 41 -14.91 29.32 -9.42
CA ASP A 41 -14.84 28.77 -10.77
C ASP A 41 -15.11 27.27 -10.73
N PHE A 42 -15.93 26.80 -11.66
CA PHE A 42 -16.24 25.40 -11.85
C PHE A 42 -15.77 24.94 -13.22
N ALA A 43 -15.20 23.75 -13.32
CA ALA A 43 -14.92 23.11 -14.58
C ALA A 43 -15.05 21.58 -14.54
N VAL A 44 -15.74 21.00 -15.52
CA VAL A 44 -16.04 19.57 -15.58
C VAL A 44 -15.98 19.03 -17.01
N TRP A 45 -15.45 17.83 -17.17
CA TRP A 45 -15.38 17.14 -18.46
C TRP A 45 -16.68 16.35 -18.73
N ALA A 46 -17.44 16.77 -19.75
CA ALA A 46 -18.71 16.15 -20.13
C ALA A 46 -18.98 16.38 -21.64
N PRO A 47 -18.18 15.77 -22.55
CA PRO A 47 -18.21 16.08 -23.98
C PRO A 47 -19.56 15.81 -24.64
N ASN A 48 -20.32 14.82 -24.15
CA ASN A 48 -21.60 14.42 -24.75
C ASN A 48 -22.82 15.11 -24.10
N ALA A 49 -22.61 16.01 -23.14
CA ALA A 49 -23.69 16.77 -22.50
C ALA A 49 -24.33 17.77 -23.46
N GLU A 50 -25.66 17.87 -23.45
CA GLU A 50 -26.42 18.95 -24.09
C GLU A 50 -26.29 20.24 -23.28
N SER A 51 -26.40 20.13 -21.95
CA SER A 51 -26.17 21.23 -21.01
C SER A 51 -25.60 20.70 -19.69
N VAL A 52 -24.83 21.55 -19.03
CA VAL A 52 -24.31 21.32 -17.68
C VAL A 52 -24.61 22.54 -16.83
N SER A 53 -25.16 22.33 -15.64
CA SER A 53 -25.38 23.40 -14.65
C SER A 53 -24.78 22.99 -13.31
N VAL A 54 -24.36 23.96 -12.51
CA VAL A 54 -23.99 23.74 -11.11
C VAL A 54 -25.25 23.88 -10.26
N VAL A 55 -25.53 22.90 -9.42
CA VAL A 55 -26.63 22.93 -8.46
C VAL A 55 -26.07 22.84 -7.06
N GLY A 56 -26.57 23.65 -6.13
CA GLY A 56 -26.04 23.65 -4.76
C GLY A 56 -26.86 24.49 -3.81
N ASP A 57 -26.35 24.67 -2.59
CA ASP A 57 -27.07 25.33 -1.51
C ASP A 57 -27.49 26.77 -1.85
N TRP A 58 -26.64 27.52 -2.56
CA TRP A 58 -26.87 28.93 -2.88
C TRP A 58 -28.02 29.16 -3.87
N ASN A 59 -28.30 28.19 -4.75
CA ASN A 59 -29.34 28.29 -5.76
C ASN A 59 -30.56 27.39 -5.47
N GLY A 60 -30.62 26.80 -4.27
CA GLY A 60 -31.71 25.91 -3.87
C GLY A 60 -31.79 24.64 -4.72
N TRP A 61 -30.65 24.16 -5.22
CA TRP A 61 -30.55 22.98 -6.09
C TRP A 61 -31.30 23.11 -7.43
N ASN A 62 -31.45 24.35 -7.93
CA ASN A 62 -32.14 24.65 -9.17
C ASN A 62 -31.23 24.43 -10.39
N GLY A 63 -31.60 23.46 -11.24
CA GLY A 63 -30.86 23.06 -12.43
C GLY A 63 -30.76 24.11 -13.54
N ASP A 64 -31.56 25.16 -13.48
CA ASP A 64 -31.60 26.21 -14.50
C ASP A 64 -30.94 27.51 -14.03
N ALA A 65 -30.45 27.57 -12.78
CA ALA A 65 -29.94 28.80 -12.17
C ALA A 65 -28.52 29.15 -12.65
N ASP A 66 -27.59 28.20 -12.60
CA ASP A 66 -26.16 28.45 -12.86
C ASP A 66 -25.61 27.54 -13.98
N PRO A 67 -25.94 27.84 -15.27
CA PRO A 67 -25.45 27.06 -16.40
C PRO A 67 -23.97 27.30 -16.68
N LEU A 68 -23.25 26.23 -17.01
CA LEU A 68 -21.87 26.29 -17.51
C LEU A 68 -21.82 26.43 -19.02
N SER A 69 -20.72 26.96 -19.53
CA SER A 69 -20.43 27.11 -20.96
C SER A 69 -19.35 26.14 -21.41
N PRO A 70 -19.47 25.52 -22.60
CA PRO A 70 -18.40 24.69 -23.14
C PRO A 70 -17.15 25.55 -23.42
N VAL A 71 -15.98 25.06 -23.05
CA VAL A 71 -14.70 25.66 -23.44
C VAL A 71 -14.58 25.55 -24.96
N PRO A 72 -14.25 26.65 -25.68
CA PRO A 72 -14.06 26.61 -27.12
C PRO A 72 -13.04 25.55 -27.56
N GLY A 73 -13.31 24.87 -28.67
CA GLY A 73 -12.49 23.75 -29.16
C GLY A 73 -13.15 22.40 -28.93
N ASP A 74 -12.34 21.35 -28.91
CA ASP A 74 -12.77 19.94 -28.85
C ASP A 74 -12.38 19.25 -27.52
N SER A 75 -12.09 20.00 -26.46
CA SER A 75 -11.71 19.43 -25.15
C SER A 75 -12.87 18.73 -24.43
N GLY A 76 -14.11 19.12 -24.72
CA GLY A 76 -15.31 18.59 -24.04
C GLY A 76 -15.48 19.08 -22.59
N VAL A 77 -14.70 20.07 -22.16
CA VAL A 77 -14.78 20.69 -20.83
C VAL A 77 -15.85 21.77 -20.83
N TRP A 78 -16.63 21.83 -19.76
CA TRP A 78 -17.58 22.90 -19.44
C TRP A 78 -17.05 23.71 -18.28
N ARG A 79 -17.23 25.04 -18.31
CA ARG A 79 -16.78 25.93 -17.24
C ARG A 79 -17.73 27.10 -16.98
N GLY A 80 -17.63 27.68 -15.80
CA GLY A 80 -18.28 28.95 -15.47
C GLY A 80 -17.90 29.44 -14.08
N HIS A 81 -18.27 30.69 -13.81
CA HIS A 81 -18.08 31.35 -12.53
C HIS A 81 -19.45 31.59 -11.88
N VAL A 82 -19.53 31.41 -10.55
CA VAL A 82 -20.74 31.68 -9.77
C VAL A 82 -20.38 32.54 -8.56
N ASP A 83 -20.97 33.74 -8.45
CA ASP A 83 -20.59 34.77 -7.47
C ASP A 83 -21.06 34.44 -6.04
N GLU A 84 -22.19 33.74 -5.90
CA GLU A 84 -22.85 33.45 -4.63
C GLU A 84 -22.21 32.30 -3.85
N VAL A 85 -21.26 31.59 -4.45
CA VAL A 85 -20.62 30.41 -3.87
C VAL A 85 -19.69 30.78 -2.72
N ARG A 86 -19.75 30.02 -1.63
CA ARG A 86 -18.92 30.17 -0.43
C ARG A 86 -18.34 28.81 0.00
N PRO A 87 -17.10 28.79 0.54
CA PRO A 87 -16.55 27.57 1.15
C PRO A 87 -17.50 26.95 2.17
N GLY A 88 -17.54 25.62 2.20
CA GLY A 88 -18.43 24.84 3.05
C GLY A 88 -19.80 24.50 2.45
N GLN A 89 -20.27 25.24 1.44
CA GLN A 89 -21.49 24.90 0.71
C GLN A 89 -21.33 23.60 -0.08
N THR A 90 -22.45 22.92 -0.33
CA THR A 90 -22.49 21.68 -1.09
C THR A 90 -23.00 21.91 -2.50
N TYR A 91 -22.51 21.10 -3.45
CA TYR A 91 -22.86 21.21 -4.86
C TYR A 91 -22.75 19.88 -5.61
N LYS A 92 -23.37 19.84 -6.79
CA LYS A 92 -23.27 18.81 -7.82
C LYS A 92 -23.31 19.45 -9.20
N TYR A 93 -22.95 18.68 -10.23
CA TYR A 93 -23.24 19.03 -11.62
C TYR A 93 -24.52 18.35 -12.06
N ARG A 94 -25.52 19.14 -12.50
CA ARG A 94 -26.66 18.61 -13.24
C ARG A 94 -26.28 18.50 -14.71
N ILE A 95 -26.19 17.27 -15.20
CA ILE A 95 -25.78 16.98 -16.58
C ILE A 95 -26.99 16.47 -17.35
N ARG A 96 -27.38 17.20 -18.41
CA ARG A 96 -28.35 16.72 -19.40
C ARG A 96 -27.58 16.18 -20.59
N SER A 97 -27.74 14.90 -20.90
CA SER A 97 -27.07 14.26 -22.04
C SER A 97 -27.77 14.57 -23.36
N ARG A 98 -26.99 14.71 -24.45
CA ARG A 98 -27.53 14.67 -25.81
C ARG A 98 -28.12 13.31 -26.17
N GLN A 99 -27.75 12.26 -25.43
CA GLN A 99 -28.25 10.91 -25.64
C GLN A 99 -29.39 10.59 -24.68
N ARG A 100 -30.49 10.06 -25.24
CA ARG A 100 -31.58 9.41 -24.50
C ARG A 100 -32.29 10.30 -23.47
N GLY A 101 -32.12 11.62 -23.50
CA GLY A 101 -32.73 12.55 -22.55
C GLY A 101 -32.32 12.30 -21.09
N HIS A 102 -31.17 11.66 -20.85
CA HIS A 102 -30.68 11.35 -19.52
C HIS A 102 -30.31 12.65 -18.79
N VAL A 103 -30.81 12.82 -17.57
CA VAL A 103 -30.48 13.94 -16.68
C VAL A 103 -30.11 13.36 -15.32
N GLU A 104 -28.92 13.68 -14.83
CA GLU A 104 -28.42 13.16 -13.55
C GLU A 104 -27.65 14.26 -12.80
N ASP A 105 -27.72 14.23 -11.46
CA ASP A 105 -26.91 15.08 -10.59
C ASP A 105 -25.67 14.31 -10.12
N LYS A 106 -24.51 14.68 -10.67
CA LYS A 106 -23.23 14.05 -10.43
C LYS A 106 -22.41 14.78 -9.37
N ALA A 107 -21.76 14.02 -8.49
CA ALA A 107 -20.66 14.55 -7.69
C ALA A 107 -19.53 14.99 -8.62
N ASP A 108 -18.76 16.00 -8.21
CA ASP A 108 -17.61 16.48 -8.95
C ASP A 108 -16.49 15.43 -8.95
N PRO A 109 -16.04 14.92 -10.11
CA PRO A 109 -14.90 13.99 -10.20
C PRO A 109 -13.61 14.53 -9.59
N PHE A 110 -13.45 15.85 -9.53
CA PHE A 110 -12.30 16.60 -8.99
C PHE A 110 -12.62 17.29 -7.66
N ALA A 111 -13.67 16.86 -6.94
CA ALA A 111 -13.97 17.39 -5.62
C ALA A 111 -12.78 17.23 -4.65
N PHE A 112 -12.41 18.31 -3.96
CA PHE A 112 -11.43 18.26 -2.87
C PHE A 112 -12.03 17.88 -1.52
N SER A 113 -13.34 17.94 -1.40
CA SER A 113 -14.08 17.56 -0.20
C SER A 113 -15.49 17.10 -0.58
N SER A 114 -16.08 16.28 0.28
CA SER A 114 -17.36 15.60 0.11
C SER A 114 -18.25 15.80 1.33
N GLU A 115 -19.54 15.54 1.16
CA GLU A 115 -20.40 15.24 2.31
C GLU A 115 -20.07 13.88 2.93
N LEU A 116 -20.41 13.71 4.21
CA LEU A 116 -20.31 12.42 4.87
C LEU A 116 -21.33 11.45 4.25
N ALA A 117 -20.86 10.26 3.83
CA ALA A 117 -21.73 9.20 3.36
C ALA A 117 -22.85 8.88 4.39
N PRO A 118 -24.10 8.66 3.96
CA PRO A 118 -24.54 8.35 2.59
C PRO A 118 -24.91 9.58 1.74
N ALA A 119 -24.67 10.81 2.22
CA ALA A 119 -24.80 11.99 1.39
C ALA A 119 -23.72 12.00 0.29
N THR A 120 -23.98 12.69 -0.82
CA THR A 120 -23.25 12.48 -2.08
C THR A 120 -22.85 13.77 -2.79
N ALA A 121 -23.12 14.94 -2.21
CA ALA A 121 -22.66 16.18 -2.81
C ALA A 121 -21.16 16.37 -2.57
N SER A 122 -20.54 17.06 -3.51
CA SER A 122 -19.22 17.64 -3.33
C SER A 122 -19.34 18.88 -2.44
N ARG A 123 -18.28 19.22 -1.72
CA ARG A 123 -18.22 20.41 -0.87
C ARG A 123 -17.23 21.40 -1.46
N VAL A 124 -17.66 22.66 -1.56
CA VAL A 124 -16.82 23.78 -1.97
C VAL A 124 -15.73 23.95 -0.92
N HIS A 125 -14.47 23.76 -1.31
CA HIS A 125 -13.37 23.70 -0.37
C HIS A 125 -12.12 24.38 -0.93
N ARG A 126 -11.51 25.29 -0.16
CA ARG A 126 -10.23 25.91 -0.52
C ARG A 126 -9.11 25.06 0.06
N LEU A 127 -8.57 24.16 -0.76
CA LEU A 127 -7.59 23.19 -0.32
C LEU A 127 -6.34 23.86 0.28
N GLY A 128 -5.98 23.45 1.51
CA GLY A 128 -4.76 23.90 2.19
C GLY A 128 -4.92 25.22 2.96
N GLU A 129 -6.07 25.88 2.90
CA GLU A 129 -6.33 27.06 3.72
C GLU A 129 -6.34 26.68 5.21
N GLY A 130 -5.46 27.31 6.00
CA GLY A 130 -5.34 27.03 7.43
C GLY A 130 -4.43 25.86 7.78
N HIS A 131 -3.68 25.31 6.82
CA HIS A 131 -2.62 24.33 7.09
C HIS A 131 -1.27 24.79 6.56
N ASP A 132 -0.31 24.95 7.48
CA ASP A 132 1.09 25.21 7.15
C ASP A 132 1.92 23.97 7.47
N TRP A 133 2.47 23.33 6.44
CA TRP A 133 3.35 22.16 6.57
C TRP A 133 4.60 22.46 7.41
N ALA A 134 4.94 21.56 8.32
CA ALA A 134 6.14 21.63 9.16
C ALA A 134 7.08 20.42 8.98
N ASP A 135 6.92 19.69 7.88
CA ASP A 135 7.67 18.49 7.50
C ASP A 135 8.91 18.75 6.63
N GLY A 136 9.39 20.00 6.55
CA GLY A 136 10.49 20.37 5.64
C GLY A 136 11.77 19.53 5.80
N GLU A 137 12.10 19.09 7.02
CA GLU A 137 13.23 18.18 7.27
C GLU A 137 12.98 16.77 6.71
N TRP A 138 11.75 16.26 6.83
CA TRP A 138 11.35 15.00 6.22
C TRP A 138 11.48 15.08 4.70
N MET A 139 10.86 16.09 4.09
CA MET A 139 10.88 16.26 2.63
C MET A 139 12.30 16.39 2.07
N ALA A 140 13.22 17.04 2.81
CA ALA A 140 14.63 17.12 2.42
C ALA A 140 15.39 15.78 2.49
N THR A 141 14.93 14.83 3.32
CA THR A 141 15.58 13.52 3.53
C THR A 141 14.77 12.34 2.98
N ARG A 142 13.58 12.58 2.44
CA ARG A 142 12.61 11.58 1.99
C ARG A 142 13.20 10.56 1.04
N HIS A 143 13.96 11.01 0.02
CA HIS A 143 14.63 10.13 -0.93
C HIS A 143 15.48 9.04 -0.25
N ALA A 144 16.27 9.40 0.77
CA ALA A 144 17.14 8.44 1.45
C ALA A 144 16.35 7.42 2.31
N ARG A 145 15.16 7.79 2.76
CA ARG A 145 14.26 6.92 3.53
C ARG A 145 13.45 5.99 2.64
N ASN A 146 13.16 6.45 1.42
CA ASN A 146 12.43 5.72 0.38
C ASN A 146 13.35 4.95 -0.59
N ALA A 147 14.65 5.01 -0.40
CA ALA A 147 15.61 4.34 -1.28
C ALA A 147 15.48 2.80 -1.17
N LEU A 148 15.79 2.09 -2.26
CA LEU A 148 15.72 0.63 -2.31
C LEU A 148 16.64 -0.06 -1.29
N ASP A 149 17.71 0.59 -0.85
CA ASP A 149 18.65 0.11 0.17
C ASP A 149 18.29 0.56 1.59
N ALA A 150 17.26 1.40 1.77
CA ALA A 150 16.75 1.81 3.07
C ALA A 150 15.96 0.67 3.75
N PRO A 151 15.89 0.65 5.09
CA PRO A 151 14.98 -0.25 5.79
C PRO A 151 13.53 0.20 5.56
N MET A 152 12.69 -0.69 5.03
CA MET A 152 11.24 -0.45 4.93
C MET A 152 10.47 -1.58 5.62
N ALA A 153 10.00 -1.28 6.83
CA ALA A 153 8.97 -2.02 7.54
C ALA A 153 7.70 -1.17 7.61
N MET A 154 6.67 -1.61 6.89
CA MET A 154 5.40 -0.93 6.69
C MET A 154 4.34 -1.54 7.60
N TYR A 155 3.63 -0.67 8.33
CA TYR A 155 2.46 -1.05 9.11
C TYR A 155 1.21 -0.70 8.32
N GLU A 156 0.49 -1.71 7.81
CA GLU A 156 -0.71 -1.50 7.01
C GLU A 156 -1.92 -1.27 7.93
N VAL A 157 -2.71 -0.23 7.65
CA VAL A 157 -3.74 0.28 8.57
C VAL A 157 -5.03 0.65 7.83
N HIS A 158 -6.16 0.15 8.34
CA HIS A 158 -7.48 0.72 8.06
C HIS A 158 -7.86 1.71 9.17
N LEU A 159 -7.85 3.02 8.86
CA LEU A 159 -7.99 4.08 9.87
C LEU A 159 -9.25 3.95 10.75
N GLY A 160 -10.41 3.66 10.14
CA GLY A 160 -11.70 3.60 10.86
C GLY A 160 -11.87 2.40 11.79
N SER A 161 -11.01 1.40 11.69
CA SER A 161 -11.06 0.19 12.53
C SER A 161 -9.78 -0.14 13.26
N TRP A 162 -8.78 0.75 13.21
CA TRP A 162 -7.56 0.59 14.00
C TRP A 162 -7.86 0.81 15.48
N ARG A 163 -8.43 1.96 15.83
CA ARG A 163 -8.87 2.33 17.18
C ARG A 163 -10.07 3.25 17.10
N ARG A 164 -10.97 3.16 18.08
CA ARG A 164 -12.16 4.00 18.21
C ARG A 164 -12.20 4.67 19.57
N GLU A 165 -12.85 5.83 19.64
CA GLU A 165 -13.13 6.53 20.90
C GLU A 165 -14.62 6.37 21.22
N ASP A 166 -14.93 5.67 22.32
CA ASP A 166 -16.31 5.35 22.73
C ASP A 166 -17.16 4.71 21.61
N GLY A 167 -16.53 3.86 20.79
CA GLY A 167 -17.15 3.18 19.64
C GLY A 167 -17.30 4.03 18.38
N GLN A 168 -16.88 5.30 18.41
CA GLN A 168 -16.89 6.22 17.27
C GLN A 168 -15.55 6.25 16.55
N PHE A 169 -15.57 6.66 15.28
CA PHE A 169 -14.33 6.91 14.54
C PHE A 169 -13.49 7.99 15.22
N MET A 170 -12.19 7.75 15.29
CA MET A 170 -11.23 8.80 15.61
C MET A 170 -11.05 9.70 14.38
N GLY A 171 -10.98 11.01 14.61
CA GLY A 171 -10.64 11.95 13.55
C GLY A 171 -9.16 11.90 13.17
N TYR A 172 -8.80 12.40 11.99
CA TYR A 172 -7.43 12.39 11.47
C TYR A 172 -6.42 13.00 12.45
N ARG A 173 -6.75 14.10 13.13
CA ARG A 173 -5.86 14.72 14.12
C ARG A 173 -5.58 13.83 15.32
N ALA A 174 -6.61 13.17 15.87
CA ALA A 174 -6.44 12.25 16.99
C ALA A 174 -5.66 11.00 16.57
N LEU A 175 -5.98 10.47 15.38
CA LEU A 175 -5.25 9.36 14.76
C LEU A 175 -3.78 9.70 14.54
N ALA A 176 -3.45 10.93 14.15
CA ALA A 176 -2.08 11.35 13.88
C ALA A 176 -1.17 11.10 15.08
N HIS A 177 -1.56 11.60 16.26
CA HIS A 177 -0.80 11.42 17.50
C HIS A 177 -0.78 9.96 17.93
N ALA A 178 -1.95 9.33 18.01
CA ALA A 178 -2.07 7.97 18.52
C ALA A 178 -1.30 6.97 17.66
N LEU A 179 -1.40 7.08 16.34
CA LEU A 179 -0.73 6.20 15.40
C LEU A 179 0.77 6.49 15.34
N ALA A 180 1.19 7.77 15.31
CA ALA A 180 2.62 8.09 15.29
C ALA A 180 3.35 7.61 16.55
N ASP A 181 2.73 7.72 17.72
CA ASP A 181 3.30 7.19 18.97
C ASP A 181 3.38 5.65 18.94
N TYR A 182 2.34 4.98 18.45
CA TYR A 182 2.32 3.53 18.34
C TYR A 182 3.36 3.00 17.34
N VAL A 183 3.41 3.57 16.14
CA VAL A 183 4.30 3.17 15.04
C VAL A 183 5.77 3.37 15.44
N ASN A 184 6.08 4.48 16.12
CA ASN A 184 7.42 4.73 16.65
C ASN A 184 7.79 3.78 17.79
N ASP A 185 6.88 3.55 18.75
CA ASP A 185 7.12 2.58 19.82
C ASP A 185 7.37 1.18 19.25
N MET A 186 6.63 0.79 18.20
CA MET A 186 6.83 -0.49 17.51
C MET A 186 8.03 -0.49 16.56
N GLY A 187 8.62 0.66 16.25
CA GLY A 187 9.81 0.79 15.41
C GLY A 187 9.57 0.64 13.90
N PHE A 188 8.33 0.68 13.44
CA PHE A 188 8.02 0.70 12.00
C PHE A 188 8.59 1.96 11.34
N THR A 189 8.79 1.90 10.03
CA THR A 189 9.37 3.01 9.24
C THR A 189 8.32 3.77 8.45
N HIS A 190 7.25 3.07 8.08
CA HIS A 190 6.19 3.58 7.22
C HIS A 190 4.83 3.07 7.72
N VAL A 191 3.78 3.82 7.40
CA VAL A 191 2.39 3.39 7.49
C VAL A 191 1.87 3.27 6.06
N GLU A 192 1.25 2.13 5.72
CA GLU A 192 0.49 1.98 4.48
C GLU A 192 -0.99 2.11 4.82
N LEU A 193 -1.64 3.15 4.31
CA LEU A 193 -3.05 3.38 4.51
C LEU A 193 -3.83 2.61 3.46
N MET A 194 -4.77 1.77 3.91
CA MET A 194 -5.87 1.34 3.05
C MET A 194 -6.60 2.59 2.49
N PRO A 195 -7.34 2.48 1.36
CA PRO A 195 -7.74 3.66 0.62
C PRO A 195 -8.53 4.67 1.47
N VAL A 196 -8.00 5.90 1.55
CA VAL A 196 -8.65 7.02 2.22
C VAL A 196 -9.35 7.96 1.25
N THR A 197 -9.34 7.67 -0.04
CA THR A 197 -10.18 8.35 -1.05
C THR A 197 -11.66 8.24 -0.65
N GLU A 198 -12.47 9.24 -1.00
CA GLU A 198 -13.90 9.18 -0.65
C GLU A 198 -14.58 8.00 -1.35
N HIS A 199 -15.37 7.27 -0.57
CA HIS A 199 -16.06 6.05 -0.99
C HIS A 199 -17.42 5.94 -0.28
N PRO A 200 -18.50 5.55 -0.98
CA PRO A 200 -19.84 5.58 -0.43
C PRO A 200 -20.08 4.45 0.58
N PHE A 201 -19.56 3.25 0.30
CA PHE A 201 -19.79 2.07 1.12
C PHE A 201 -18.57 1.75 1.99
N TYR A 202 -18.71 1.92 3.30
CA TYR A 202 -17.63 1.68 4.27
C TYR A 202 -17.12 0.23 4.25
N GLY A 203 -17.99 -0.75 3.98
CA GLY A 203 -17.62 -2.16 3.88
C GLY A 203 -16.83 -2.53 2.62
N SER A 204 -16.60 -1.59 1.69
CA SER A 204 -15.62 -1.75 0.62
C SER A 204 -14.18 -1.56 1.09
N TRP A 205 -13.99 -1.11 2.34
CA TRP A 205 -12.70 -0.77 2.94
C TRP A 205 -11.94 0.36 2.23
N GLY A 206 -12.63 1.09 1.35
CA GLY A 206 -12.08 2.15 0.51
C GLY A 206 -11.89 1.75 -0.96
N TYR A 207 -11.89 0.45 -1.29
CA TYR A 207 -11.58 -0.02 -2.64
C TYR A 207 -12.67 0.30 -3.69
N GLN A 208 -13.85 0.75 -3.28
CA GLN A 208 -14.89 1.26 -4.18
C GLN A 208 -14.94 2.79 -4.13
N THR A 209 -13.92 3.44 -4.69
CA THR A 209 -13.74 4.90 -4.66
C THR A 209 -14.70 5.65 -5.59
N THR A 210 -15.25 6.77 -5.12
CA THR A 210 -15.98 7.73 -5.96
C THR A 210 -15.36 9.14 -5.95
N GLY A 211 -14.62 9.52 -4.91
CA GLY A 211 -13.91 10.81 -4.83
C GLY A 211 -12.39 10.62 -4.84
N TYR A 212 -11.80 10.68 -6.04
CA TYR A 212 -10.36 10.43 -6.26
C TYR A 212 -9.43 11.55 -5.77
N PHE A 213 -9.98 12.75 -5.52
CA PHE A 213 -9.26 13.95 -5.12
C PHE A 213 -9.66 14.45 -3.71
N ALA A 214 -10.36 13.62 -2.94
CA ALA A 214 -10.79 13.96 -1.59
C ALA A 214 -10.44 12.83 -0.60
N PRO A 215 -9.81 13.13 0.54
CA PRO A 215 -9.83 12.22 1.67
C PRO A 215 -11.27 12.08 2.18
N THR A 216 -11.63 10.88 2.63
CA THR A 216 -12.98 10.59 3.08
C THR A 216 -13.38 11.49 4.25
N ALA A 217 -14.59 12.05 4.17
CA ALA A 217 -15.12 12.95 5.20
C ALA A 217 -15.39 12.24 6.54
N ARG A 218 -15.25 10.91 6.61
CA ARG A 218 -15.46 10.09 7.82
C ARG A 218 -14.57 10.49 8.98
N TYR A 219 -13.37 11.01 8.71
CA TYR A 219 -12.37 11.28 9.76
C TYR A 219 -12.01 12.77 9.90
N GLY A 220 -12.59 13.67 9.11
CA GLY A 220 -12.34 15.11 9.21
C GLY A 220 -12.21 15.80 7.86
N THR A 221 -11.60 16.97 7.87
CA THR A 221 -11.38 17.78 6.65
C THR A 221 -10.11 17.36 5.91
N PRO A 222 -9.94 17.81 4.64
CA PRO A 222 -8.65 17.75 3.94
C PRO A 222 -7.45 18.21 4.78
N GLU A 223 -7.56 19.33 5.48
CA GLU A 223 -6.50 19.89 6.32
C GLU A 223 -6.22 19.05 7.56
N ASP A 224 -7.22 18.34 8.08
CA ASP A 224 -7.00 17.38 9.16
C ASP A 224 -6.19 16.17 8.66
N PHE A 225 -6.38 15.75 7.41
CA PHE A 225 -5.54 14.72 6.78
C PHE A 225 -4.13 15.24 6.44
N MET A 226 -3.99 16.48 5.97
CA MET A 226 -2.66 17.11 5.83
C MET A 226 -1.93 17.14 7.18
N TYR A 227 -2.61 17.54 8.25
CA TYR A 227 -2.06 17.49 9.60
C TYR A 227 -1.65 16.07 10.03
N PHE A 228 -2.42 15.05 9.64
CA PHE A 228 -2.06 13.67 9.91
C PHE A 228 -0.73 13.30 9.26
N VAL A 229 -0.56 13.57 7.97
CA VAL A 229 0.68 13.27 7.24
C VAL A 229 1.84 14.10 7.78
N ASP A 230 1.65 15.41 7.96
CA ASP A 230 2.65 16.33 8.51
C ASP A 230 3.17 15.88 9.88
N HIS A 231 2.25 15.46 10.77
CA HIS A 231 2.63 14.95 12.08
C HIS A 231 3.42 13.63 11.98
N LEU A 232 3.02 12.70 11.11
CA LEU A 232 3.78 11.45 10.91
C LEU A 232 5.19 11.73 10.37
N HIS A 233 5.33 12.67 9.43
CA HIS A 233 6.63 13.09 8.89
C HIS A 233 7.54 13.73 9.95
N GLN A 234 7.01 14.63 10.78
CA GLN A 234 7.74 15.21 11.92
C GLN A 234 8.19 14.14 12.93
N ARG A 235 7.50 13.01 12.95
CA ARG A 235 7.81 11.84 13.77
C ARG A 235 8.67 10.81 13.04
N GLY A 236 9.14 11.12 11.83
CA GLY A 236 10.06 10.31 11.05
C GLY A 236 9.44 9.04 10.45
N ILE A 237 8.13 9.06 10.20
CA ILE A 237 7.34 7.95 9.65
C ILE A 237 6.86 8.34 8.25
N GLY A 238 7.12 7.49 7.27
CA GLY A 238 6.58 7.70 5.92
C GLY A 238 5.13 7.20 5.77
N VAL A 239 4.37 7.77 4.86
CA VAL A 239 2.97 7.47 4.59
C VAL A 239 2.80 7.01 3.15
N LEU A 240 2.28 5.80 2.97
CA LEU A 240 1.84 5.28 1.68
C LEU A 240 0.32 5.30 1.63
N LEU A 241 -0.21 5.43 0.42
CA LEU A 241 -1.64 5.33 0.14
C LEU A 241 -1.93 4.19 -0.82
N ASP A 242 -2.85 3.31 -0.45
CA ASP A 242 -3.55 2.45 -1.39
C ASP A 242 -4.41 3.31 -2.31
N TRP A 243 -3.99 3.37 -3.57
CA TRP A 243 -4.66 4.12 -4.62
C TRP A 243 -5.26 3.15 -5.63
N VAL A 244 -6.52 3.38 -6.01
CA VAL A 244 -7.36 2.37 -6.67
C VAL A 244 -7.74 2.79 -8.10
N PRO A 245 -6.82 2.66 -9.07
CA PRO A 245 -7.08 2.96 -10.48
C PRO A 245 -7.66 1.78 -11.26
N SER A 246 -7.80 0.60 -10.63
CA SER A 246 -8.17 -0.64 -11.31
C SER A 246 -9.65 -0.68 -11.71
N HIS A 247 -10.51 -0.03 -10.92
CA HIS A 247 -11.95 -0.02 -11.08
C HIS A 247 -12.63 1.08 -10.24
N PHE A 248 -13.93 1.27 -10.43
CA PHE A 248 -14.78 2.16 -9.64
C PHE A 248 -16.22 1.62 -9.57
N PRO A 249 -17.01 1.94 -8.51
CA PRO A 249 -18.37 1.43 -8.38
C PRO A 249 -19.36 2.15 -9.32
N THR A 250 -20.52 1.54 -9.53
CA THR A 250 -21.54 2.04 -10.48
C THR A 250 -22.59 2.96 -9.85
N ASP A 251 -22.30 3.51 -8.67
CA ASP A 251 -23.15 4.50 -7.99
C ASP A 251 -23.50 5.68 -8.91
N ALA A 252 -24.79 6.02 -8.97
CA ALA A 252 -25.31 7.02 -9.90
C ALA A 252 -24.68 8.40 -9.73
N HIS A 253 -24.32 8.79 -8.50
CA HIS A 253 -23.64 10.07 -8.23
C HIS A 253 -22.18 10.10 -8.70
N GLY A 254 -21.54 8.93 -8.89
CA GLY A 254 -20.13 8.80 -9.24
C GLY A 254 -19.86 8.83 -10.75
N LEU A 255 -18.76 8.20 -11.17
CA LEU A 255 -18.23 8.30 -12.54
C LEU A 255 -19.01 7.50 -13.60
N ALA A 256 -19.84 6.54 -13.19
CA ALA A 256 -20.51 5.64 -14.13
C ALA A 256 -21.49 6.40 -15.03
N PHE A 257 -21.41 6.16 -16.34
CA PHE A 257 -22.31 6.77 -17.32
C PHE A 257 -22.38 8.31 -17.26
N PHE A 258 -21.25 8.94 -16.93
CA PHE A 258 -21.17 10.31 -16.41
C PHE A 258 -21.93 11.38 -17.20
N ASP A 259 -21.80 11.37 -18.53
CA ASP A 259 -22.43 12.35 -19.43
C ASP A 259 -23.55 11.74 -20.30
N GLY A 260 -24.13 10.63 -19.83
CA GLY A 260 -25.09 9.80 -20.57
C GLY A 260 -24.46 8.91 -21.62
N THR A 261 -23.13 8.71 -21.55
CA THR A 261 -22.37 7.72 -22.31
C THR A 261 -21.38 7.00 -21.40
N HIS A 262 -20.79 5.89 -21.87
CA HIS A 262 -19.66 5.25 -21.22
C HIS A 262 -18.41 6.13 -21.37
N LEU A 263 -18.28 7.09 -20.44
CA LEU A 263 -17.27 8.16 -20.49
C LEU A 263 -15.95 7.69 -19.87
N PHE A 264 -16.00 7.37 -18.58
CA PHE A 264 -14.86 6.89 -17.79
C PHE A 264 -14.65 5.40 -17.98
N GLU A 265 -15.73 4.62 -18.01
CA GLU A 265 -15.70 3.18 -18.26
C GLU A 265 -15.66 2.83 -19.75
N HIS A 266 -15.16 1.64 -20.07
CA HIS A 266 -15.20 1.15 -21.44
C HIS A 266 -16.63 0.72 -21.83
N ALA A 267 -17.07 1.09 -23.04
CA ALA A 267 -18.44 0.83 -23.51
C ALA A 267 -18.78 -0.65 -23.72
N ASP A 268 -17.79 -1.46 -24.11
CA ASP A 268 -17.93 -2.92 -24.16
C ASP A 268 -17.80 -3.49 -22.74
N PRO A 269 -18.85 -4.09 -22.16
CA PRO A 269 -18.83 -4.61 -20.79
C PRO A 269 -17.82 -5.77 -20.60
N ARG A 270 -17.39 -6.44 -21.68
CA ARG A 270 -16.34 -7.46 -21.60
C ARG A 270 -14.97 -6.88 -21.25
N GLN A 271 -14.80 -5.57 -21.40
CA GLN A 271 -13.59 -4.81 -21.06
C GLN A 271 -13.84 -3.76 -19.98
N GLY A 272 -15.09 -3.27 -19.87
CA GLY A 272 -15.48 -2.15 -19.00
C GLY A 272 -16.12 -2.55 -17.67
N PHE A 273 -16.18 -3.83 -17.32
CA PHE A 273 -16.86 -4.29 -16.11
C PHE A 273 -16.20 -5.50 -15.47
N HIS A 274 -15.96 -5.46 -14.15
CA HIS A 274 -15.52 -6.59 -13.35
C HIS A 274 -16.72 -7.41 -12.87
N PRO A 275 -16.88 -8.67 -13.33
CA PRO A 275 -18.05 -9.48 -12.99
C PRO A 275 -18.05 -9.94 -11.52
N GLU A 276 -16.89 -10.23 -10.93
CA GLU A 276 -16.80 -10.71 -9.55
C GLU A 276 -16.99 -9.59 -8.51
N TRP A 277 -16.56 -8.37 -8.83
CA TRP A 277 -16.64 -7.22 -7.92
C TRP A 277 -17.82 -6.29 -8.21
N ASN A 278 -18.60 -6.58 -9.25
CA ASN A 278 -19.76 -5.80 -9.68
C ASN A 278 -19.44 -4.29 -9.83
N SER A 279 -18.36 -3.96 -10.54
CA SER A 279 -17.81 -2.60 -10.66
C SER A 279 -17.33 -2.31 -12.08
N ALA A 280 -17.25 -1.03 -12.43
CA ALA A 280 -16.81 -0.56 -13.74
C ALA A 280 -15.29 -0.47 -13.85
N ILE A 281 -14.76 -0.72 -15.04
CA ILE A 281 -13.32 -0.65 -15.35
C ILE A 281 -13.08 0.61 -16.19
N PHE A 282 -12.08 1.39 -15.78
CA PHE A 282 -11.66 2.57 -16.54
C PHE A 282 -11.25 2.22 -17.97
N ASN A 283 -11.65 3.08 -18.91
CA ASN A 283 -11.20 3.01 -20.29
C ASN A 283 -9.79 3.61 -20.42
N TYR A 284 -8.77 2.83 -20.08
CA TYR A 284 -7.36 3.24 -20.17
C TYR A 284 -6.94 3.66 -21.60
N GLY A 285 -7.68 3.23 -22.63
CA GLY A 285 -7.44 3.63 -24.01
C GLY A 285 -7.78 5.10 -24.27
N ARG A 286 -8.67 5.68 -23.47
CA ARG A 286 -9.12 7.06 -23.60
C ARG A 286 -8.13 8.03 -22.93
N PRO A 287 -7.50 8.96 -23.69
CA PRO A 287 -6.49 9.86 -23.14
C PRO A 287 -6.95 10.67 -21.93
N GLU A 288 -8.17 11.22 -21.97
CA GLU A 288 -8.71 12.03 -20.90
C GLU A 288 -8.89 11.24 -19.59
N VAL A 289 -9.25 9.95 -19.69
CA VAL A 289 -9.35 9.04 -18.54
C VAL A 289 -7.96 8.74 -17.96
N ARG A 290 -6.94 8.55 -18.82
CA ARG A 290 -5.56 8.44 -18.34
C ARG A 290 -5.10 9.71 -17.64
N SER A 291 -5.36 10.88 -18.20
CA SER A 291 -5.02 12.16 -17.56
C SER A 291 -5.72 12.33 -16.21
N PHE A 292 -7.01 11.95 -16.10
CA PHE A 292 -7.73 11.95 -14.83
C PHE A 292 -7.01 11.09 -13.77
N LEU A 293 -6.70 9.84 -14.12
CA LEU A 293 -6.05 8.90 -13.19
C LEU A 293 -4.63 9.36 -12.83
N VAL A 294 -3.80 9.72 -13.81
CA VAL A 294 -2.45 10.26 -13.56
C VAL A 294 -2.55 11.50 -12.67
N SER A 295 -3.45 12.44 -12.98
CA SER A 295 -3.62 13.62 -12.15
C SER A 295 -4.06 13.28 -10.73
N SER A 296 -4.91 12.27 -10.52
CA SER A 296 -5.33 11.84 -9.18
C SER A 296 -4.18 11.24 -8.37
N ALA A 297 -3.30 10.46 -8.99
CA ALA A 297 -2.12 9.92 -8.31
C ALA A 297 -1.17 11.05 -7.87
N LEU A 298 -0.86 11.95 -8.80
CA LEU A 298 0.05 13.07 -8.55
C LEU A 298 -0.52 14.08 -7.55
N PHE A 299 -1.85 14.20 -7.47
CA PHE A 299 -2.52 15.04 -6.47
C PHE A 299 -2.18 14.64 -5.02
N TRP A 300 -2.16 13.34 -4.71
CA TRP A 300 -1.81 12.86 -3.37
C TRP A 300 -0.35 13.13 -3.01
N LEU A 301 0.56 12.99 -3.99
CA LEU A 301 1.99 13.27 -3.82
C LEU A 301 2.27 14.78 -3.70
N ASP A 302 1.57 15.62 -4.47
CA ASP A 302 1.73 17.09 -4.51
C ASP A 302 1.06 17.78 -3.31
N LYS A 303 -0.22 17.49 -3.05
CA LYS A 303 -1.03 18.26 -2.08
C LYS A 303 -1.02 17.69 -0.67
N TYR A 304 -0.81 16.38 -0.53
CA TYR A 304 -0.82 15.69 0.76
C TYR A 304 0.54 15.11 1.16
N HIS A 305 1.59 15.40 0.38
CA HIS A 305 2.98 14.97 0.63
C HIS A 305 3.17 13.45 0.80
N ILE A 306 2.24 12.62 0.32
CA ILE A 306 2.34 11.15 0.41
C ILE A 306 3.68 10.66 -0.17
N ASP A 307 4.30 9.68 0.48
CA ASP A 307 5.65 9.19 0.16
C ASP A 307 5.65 8.06 -0.89
N GLY A 308 4.52 7.39 -1.07
CA GLY A 308 4.36 6.36 -2.08
C GLY A 308 2.93 5.92 -2.29
N LEU A 309 2.69 5.27 -3.43
CA LEU A 309 1.38 4.76 -3.82
C LEU A 309 1.44 3.24 -4.00
N ARG A 310 0.53 2.51 -3.37
CA ARG A 310 0.31 1.09 -3.65
C ARG A 310 -0.91 0.94 -4.55
N VAL A 311 -0.74 0.21 -5.66
CA VAL A 311 -1.81 -0.09 -6.62
C VAL A 311 -2.31 -1.50 -6.38
N ASP A 312 -3.57 -1.58 -5.96
CA ASP A 312 -4.29 -2.84 -5.78
C ASP A 312 -4.66 -3.50 -7.11
N ALA A 313 -4.60 -4.83 -7.12
CA ALA A 313 -5.07 -5.70 -8.17
C ALA A 313 -4.58 -5.33 -9.58
N VAL A 314 -3.29 -5.05 -9.74
CA VAL A 314 -2.68 -4.76 -11.04
C VAL A 314 -2.94 -5.87 -12.06
N ALA A 315 -3.04 -7.13 -11.60
CA ALA A 315 -3.44 -8.24 -12.45
C ALA A 315 -4.83 -8.05 -13.09
N SER A 316 -5.79 -7.45 -12.38
CA SER A 316 -7.13 -7.17 -12.91
C SER A 316 -7.11 -6.18 -14.07
N MET A 317 -6.12 -5.29 -14.07
CA MET A 317 -5.88 -4.31 -15.12
C MET A 317 -5.17 -4.92 -16.32
N LEU A 318 -4.15 -5.75 -16.09
CA LEU A 318 -3.25 -6.29 -17.12
C LEU A 318 -3.92 -7.32 -18.04
N TYR A 319 -5.01 -7.95 -17.62
CA TYR A 319 -5.61 -9.07 -18.33
C TYR A 319 -7.07 -8.80 -18.74
N LEU A 320 -7.33 -8.87 -20.04
CA LEU A 320 -8.67 -8.78 -20.62
C LEU A 320 -9.54 -9.98 -20.20
N ASP A 321 -8.93 -11.12 -19.88
CA ASP A 321 -9.60 -12.35 -19.42
C ASP A 321 -9.70 -12.47 -17.89
N TYR A 322 -9.26 -11.47 -17.11
CA TYR A 322 -9.31 -11.52 -15.65
C TYR A 322 -10.74 -11.77 -15.14
N ALA A 323 -10.91 -12.80 -14.32
CA ALA A 323 -12.20 -13.25 -13.77
C ALA A 323 -13.29 -13.51 -14.84
N ARG A 324 -12.90 -13.90 -16.07
CA ARG A 324 -13.84 -14.14 -17.19
C ARG A 324 -13.64 -15.53 -17.79
N GLY A 325 -14.75 -16.26 -17.97
CA GLY A 325 -14.75 -17.54 -18.68
C GLY A 325 -14.64 -17.41 -20.20
N PRO A 326 -14.50 -18.53 -20.93
CA PRO A 326 -14.48 -18.54 -22.40
C PRO A 326 -15.68 -17.81 -23.01
N GLY A 327 -15.43 -16.93 -23.99
CA GLY A 327 -16.46 -16.09 -24.62
C GLY A 327 -16.87 -14.84 -23.83
N GLY A 328 -16.40 -14.70 -22.58
CA GLY A 328 -16.66 -13.55 -21.72
C GLY A 328 -15.70 -12.36 -21.92
N TRP A 329 -14.68 -12.50 -22.78
CA TRP A 329 -13.66 -11.48 -23.04
C TRP A 329 -13.32 -11.40 -24.54
N VAL A 330 -12.60 -10.35 -24.94
CA VAL A 330 -12.09 -10.16 -26.31
C VAL A 330 -10.57 -9.97 -26.31
N PRO A 331 -9.85 -10.57 -27.26
CA PRO A 331 -8.40 -10.40 -27.34
C PRO A 331 -8.00 -9.01 -27.80
N ASN A 332 -6.78 -8.61 -27.44
CA ASN A 332 -6.18 -7.38 -27.92
C ASN A 332 -5.92 -7.43 -29.44
N ARG A 333 -5.49 -6.29 -30.01
CA ARG A 333 -5.18 -6.16 -31.45
C ARG A 333 -4.12 -7.14 -31.99
N HIS A 334 -3.37 -7.83 -31.13
CA HIS A 334 -2.37 -8.83 -31.48
C HIS A 334 -2.83 -10.27 -31.20
N GLY A 335 -4.09 -10.47 -30.77
CA GLY A 335 -4.66 -11.78 -30.46
C GLY A 335 -4.35 -12.29 -29.04
N GLY A 336 -3.67 -11.51 -28.22
CA GLY A 336 -3.32 -11.85 -26.84
C GLY A 336 -4.39 -11.42 -25.82
N ARG A 337 -4.17 -11.81 -24.56
CA ARG A 337 -5.04 -11.46 -23.43
C ARG A 337 -4.59 -10.21 -22.67
N GLU A 338 -3.43 -9.68 -23.02
CA GLU A 338 -2.83 -8.52 -22.37
C GLU A 338 -3.63 -7.25 -22.72
N ASN A 339 -4.00 -6.48 -21.70
CA ASN A 339 -4.65 -5.19 -21.86
C ASN A 339 -3.57 -4.12 -22.16
N LEU A 340 -3.35 -3.86 -23.46
CA LEU A 340 -2.25 -3.00 -23.92
C LEU A 340 -2.43 -1.55 -23.45
N GLU A 341 -3.67 -1.10 -23.34
CA GLU A 341 -4.05 0.22 -22.89
C GLU A 341 -3.78 0.40 -21.39
N ALA A 342 -4.07 -0.61 -20.56
CA ALA A 342 -3.71 -0.60 -19.14
C ALA A 342 -2.19 -0.62 -18.92
N ILE A 343 -1.44 -1.41 -19.72
CA ILE A 343 0.02 -1.45 -19.67
C ILE A 343 0.61 -0.07 -19.96
N GLU A 344 0.12 0.60 -21.01
CA GLU A 344 0.59 1.95 -21.35
C GLU A 344 0.21 2.98 -20.28
N PHE A 345 -0.99 2.86 -19.70
CA PHE A 345 -1.39 3.69 -18.57
C PHE A 345 -0.44 3.55 -17.37
N LEU A 346 -0.13 2.32 -16.94
CA LEU A 346 0.77 2.06 -15.81
C LEU A 346 2.17 2.61 -16.06
N ARG A 347 2.68 2.49 -17.29
CA ARG A 347 3.97 3.09 -17.69
C ARG A 347 3.91 4.61 -17.67
N THR A 348 2.82 5.20 -18.16
CA THR A 348 2.61 6.66 -18.16
C THR A 348 2.55 7.21 -16.73
N LEU A 349 1.79 6.53 -15.86
CA LEU A 349 1.68 6.82 -14.44
C LEU A 349 3.06 6.83 -13.78
N ASN A 350 3.80 5.72 -13.85
CA ASN A 350 5.09 5.60 -13.18
C ASN A 350 6.09 6.64 -13.74
N ARG A 351 6.08 6.90 -15.05
CA ARG A 351 6.91 7.96 -15.64
C ARG A 351 6.57 9.33 -15.06
N ALA A 352 5.30 9.65 -14.88
CA ALA A 352 4.89 10.93 -14.29
C ALA A 352 5.30 11.03 -12.81
N VAL A 353 5.06 9.97 -12.02
CA VAL A 353 5.44 9.92 -10.59
C VAL A 353 6.94 10.16 -10.41
N TYR A 354 7.81 9.39 -11.08
CA TYR A 354 9.25 9.53 -10.89
C TYR A 354 9.85 10.78 -11.55
N ARG A 355 9.15 11.41 -12.50
CA ARG A 355 9.56 12.70 -13.08
C ARG A 355 9.29 13.86 -12.12
N ASP A 356 8.10 13.88 -11.51
CA ASP A 356 7.62 15.03 -10.74
C ASP A 356 7.91 14.90 -9.25
N HIS A 357 7.98 13.67 -8.73
CA HIS A 357 8.29 13.33 -7.33
C HIS A 357 9.32 12.19 -7.26
N PRO A 358 10.58 12.41 -7.71
CA PRO A 358 11.62 11.37 -7.82
C PRO A 358 12.04 10.75 -6.49
N ASP A 359 11.63 11.34 -5.37
CA ASP A 359 11.89 10.90 -4.01
C ASP A 359 10.74 10.05 -3.40
N THR A 360 9.71 9.76 -4.19
CA THR A 360 8.60 8.84 -3.86
C THR A 360 8.78 7.49 -4.54
N PHE A 361 7.91 6.52 -4.22
CA PHE A 361 7.92 5.21 -4.86
C PHE A 361 6.52 4.65 -5.10
N THR A 362 6.42 3.66 -5.98
CA THR A 362 5.18 2.95 -6.28
C THR A 362 5.30 1.45 -6.01
N VAL A 363 4.24 0.84 -5.49
CA VAL A 363 4.15 -0.58 -5.16
C VAL A 363 3.02 -1.21 -5.97
N ALA A 364 3.26 -2.35 -6.60
CA ALA A 364 2.23 -3.12 -7.31
C ALA A 364 1.86 -4.40 -6.56
N GLU A 365 0.57 -4.66 -6.42
CA GLU A 365 0.06 -6.01 -6.16
C GLU A 365 -0.33 -6.68 -7.48
N GLU A 366 0.49 -7.64 -7.91
CA GLU A 366 0.31 -8.38 -9.16
C GLU A 366 0.53 -9.88 -8.89
N SER A 367 -0.49 -10.68 -9.17
CA SER A 367 -0.63 -12.06 -8.69
C SER A 367 -0.53 -13.15 -9.77
N THR A 368 -0.16 -12.81 -11.01
CA THR A 368 -0.13 -13.75 -12.17
C THR A 368 1.27 -13.95 -12.78
N ALA A 369 2.31 -13.57 -12.03
CA ALA A 369 3.72 -13.66 -12.43
C ALA A 369 4.08 -12.83 -13.68
N TRP A 370 3.41 -11.69 -13.88
CA TRP A 370 3.83 -10.72 -14.90
C TRP A 370 5.31 -10.35 -14.67
N PRO A 371 6.16 -10.39 -15.71
CA PRO A 371 7.58 -10.14 -15.55
C PRO A 371 7.90 -8.64 -15.55
N ARG A 372 8.96 -8.26 -14.83
CA ARG A 372 9.53 -6.90 -14.83
C ARG A 372 8.54 -5.83 -14.37
N VAL A 373 7.65 -6.17 -13.42
CA VAL A 373 6.69 -5.22 -12.85
C VAL A 373 7.42 -4.06 -12.18
N SER A 374 8.44 -4.37 -11.37
CA SER A 374 9.23 -3.43 -10.60
C SER A 374 10.61 -3.15 -11.22
N ARG A 375 10.61 -2.96 -12.55
CA ARG A 375 11.79 -2.62 -13.35
C ARG A 375 11.54 -1.36 -14.18
N PRO A 376 12.59 -0.61 -14.55
CA PRO A 376 12.46 0.57 -15.39
C PRO A 376 11.72 0.29 -16.70
N ILE A 377 11.00 1.29 -17.21
CA ILE A 377 10.21 1.19 -18.44
C ILE A 377 11.13 0.92 -19.65
N GLU A 378 12.34 1.47 -19.63
CA GLU A 378 13.40 1.28 -20.62
C GLU A 378 13.89 -0.17 -20.69
N MET A 379 13.62 -0.97 -19.66
CA MET A 379 13.89 -2.41 -19.61
C MET A 379 12.62 -3.24 -19.87
N ASP A 380 11.66 -2.69 -20.61
CA ASP A 380 10.29 -3.18 -20.82
C ASP A 380 9.46 -3.38 -19.56
N GLY A 381 9.84 -2.77 -18.43
CA GLY A 381 9.08 -2.91 -17.19
C GLY A 381 7.76 -2.14 -17.19
N LEU A 382 6.97 -2.32 -16.12
CA LEU A 382 5.80 -1.47 -15.84
C LEU A 382 6.18 -0.17 -15.12
N GLY A 383 7.42 -0.07 -14.63
CA GLY A 383 7.97 1.11 -13.98
C GLY A 383 7.72 1.19 -12.48
N PHE A 384 7.13 0.18 -11.83
CA PHE A 384 6.96 0.22 -10.37
C PHE A 384 8.30 0.19 -9.64
N GLY A 385 8.35 0.76 -8.44
CA GLY A 385 9.52 0.70 -7.57
C GLY A 385 9.63 -0.65 -6.87
N LEU A 386 8.48 -1.17 -6.43
CA LEU A 386 8.34 -2.41 -5.66
C LEU A 386 7.15 -3.26 -6.15
N LYS A 387 7.17 -4.56 -5.83
CA LYS A 387 6.09 -5.51 -6.10
C LYS A 387 5.80 -6.34 -4.85
N TRP A 388 4.54 -6.59 -4.50
CA TRP A 388 4.18 -7.57 -3.49
C TRP A 388 4.54 -9.00 -3.93
N ASN A 389 5.21 -9.76 -3.06
CA ASN A 389 5.56 -11.15 -3.32
C ASN A 389 4.43 -12.10 -2.88
N MET A 390 3.38 -12.17 -3.70
CA MET A 390 2.22 -13.04 -3.43
C MET A 390 2.59 -14.52 -3.39
N GLY A 391 3.59 -14.95 -4.19
CA GLY A 391 4.09 -16.32 -4.17
C GLY A 391 4.73 -16.68 -2.83
N TRP A 392 5.64 -15.82 -2.32
CA TRP A 392 6.20 -15.98 -0.98
C TRP A 392 5.12 -16.03 0.10
N MET A 393 4.12 -15.13 0.02
CA MET A 393 3.04 -15.06 1.00
C MET A 393 2.26 -16.38 1.06
N HIS A 394 1.80 -16.87 -0.10
CA HIS A 394 1.04 -18.12 -0.17
C HIS A 394 1.86 -19.32 0.30
N ASP A 395 3.07 -19.51 -0.25
CA ASP A 395 3.94 -20.63 0.10
C ASP A 395 4.27 -20.63 1.61
N THR A 396 4.52 -19.46 2.18
CA THR A 396 4.87 -19.30 3.60
C THR A 396 3.67 -19.57 4.50
N LEU A 397 2.50 -19.00 4.22
CA LEU A 397 1.31 -19.21 5.05
C LEU A 397 0.81 -20.66 4.95
N ASP A 398 0.86 -21.28 3.77
CA ASP A 398 0.50 -22.69 3.61
C ASP A 398 1.47 -23.60 4.36
N TYR A 399 2.78 -23.34 4.26
CA TYR A 399 3.79 -24.05 5.05
C TYR A 399 3.52 -23.97 6.56
N MET A 400 3.23 -22.76 7.06
CA MET A 400 3.02 -22.53 8.48
C MET A 400 1.76 -23.21 9.03
N ARG A 401 0.72 -23.41 8.20
CA ARG A 401 -0.51 -24.13 8.58
C ARG A 401 -0.31 -25.62 8.81
N HIS A 402 0.69 -26.22 8.20
CA HIS A 402 0.98 -27.64 8.43
C HIS A 402 1.46 -27.87 9.86
N ASP A 403 0.90 -28.90 10.50
CA ASP A 403 1.44 -29.45 11.75
C ASP A 403 2.95 -29.68 11.57
N PRO A 404 3.79 -29.27 12.54
CA PRO A 404 5.24 -29.33 12.41
C PRO A 404 5.82 -30.67 11.96
N VAL A 405 5.17 -31.81 12.28
CA VAL A 405 5.63 -33.14 11.85
C VAL A 405 5.55 -33.33 10.32
N HIS A 406 4.65 -32.60 9.64
CA HIS A 406 4.45 -32.70 8.20
C HIS A 406 5.31 -31.71 7.41
N ARG A 407 5.89 -30.69 8.05
CA ARG A 407 6.66 -29.62 7.40
C ARG A 407 7.84 -30.11 6.56
N ARG A 408 8.45 -31.24 6.93
CA ARG A 408 9.50 -31.89 6.11
C ARG A 408 9.06 -32.22 4.68
N HIS A 409 7.77 -32.50 4.47
CA HIS A 409 7.22 -32.81 3.14
C HIS A 409 6.95 -31.56 2.30
N HIS A 410 7.00 -30.38 2.93
CA HIS A 410 6.73 -29.07 2.34
C HIS A 410 7.94 -28.13 2.48
N HIS A 411 9.11 -28.65 2.85
CA HIS A 411 10.31 -27.86 3.18
C HIS A 411 10.68 -26.82 2.12
N HIS A 412 10.53 -27.19 0.85
CA HIS A 412 10.85 -26.32 -0.28
C HIS A 412 9.89 -25.15 -0.47
N ALA A 413 8.72 -25.11 0.19
CA ALA A 413 7.83 -23.95 0.15
C ALA A 413 8.53 -22.70 0.69
N LEU A 414 9.33 -22.82 1.76
CA LEU A 414 10.07 -21.68 2.32
C LEU A 414 11.35 -21.33 1.54
N THR A 415 11.87 -22.22 0.69
CA THR A 415 13.09 -21.95 -0.09
C THR A 415 12.79 -21.51 -1.52
N PHE A 416 11.59 -21.82 -2.04
CA PHE A 416 11.26 -21.61 -3.45
C PHE A 416 11.25 -20.14 -3.86
N SER A 417 10.76 -19.24 -3.00
CA SER A 417 10.71 -17.80 -3.31
C SER A 417 12.09 -17.20 -3.64
N LEU A 418 13.18 -17.74 -3.06
CA LEU A 418 14.55 -17.30 -3.31
C LEU A 418 15.09 -17.68 -4.70
N VAL A 419 14.43 -18.58 -5.41
CA VAL A 419 14.74 -18.87 -6.82
C VAL A 419 14.46 -17.66 -7.71
N TYR A 420 13.47 -16.83 -7.34
CA TYR A 420 13.05 -15.66 -8.12
C TYR A 420 13.09 -14.33 -7.34
N ALA A 421 13.47 -14.33 -6.06
CA ALA A 421 13.45 -13.16 -5.17
C ALA A 421 14.22 -11.94 -5.70
N PHE A 422 15.15 -12.13 -6.64
CA PHE A 422 15.96 -11.06 -7.22
C PHE A 422 15.52 -10.65 -8.64
N HIS A 423 14.44 -11.24 -9.16
CA HIS A 423 13.86 -10.83 -10.45
C HIS A 423 13.10 -9.49 -10.36
N GLU A 424 12.56 -9.19 -9.18
CA GLU A 424 11.80 -7.99 -8.85
C GLU A 424 12.33 -7.36 -7.55
N ASN A 425 11.91 -6.14 -7.26
CA ASN A 425 12.11 -5.53 -5.95
C ASN A 425 10.91 -5.86 -5.05
N PHE A 426 11.00 -6.96 -4.30
CA PHE A 426 9.85 -7.46 -3.56
C PHE A 426 9.61 -6.76 -2.21
N VAL A 427 8.33 -6.51 -1.91
CA VAL A 427 7.78 -6.41 -0.56
C VAL A 427 7.24 -7.79 -0.19
N LEU A 428 7.44 -8.22 1.04
CA LEU A 428 6.87 -9.45 1.62
C LEU A 428 5.62 -9.04 2.41
N PRO A 429 4.40 -9.26 1.87
CA PRO A 429 3.17 -8.80 2.53
C PRO A 429 2.56 -9.91 3.39
N LEU A 430 2.14 -9.56 4.60
CA LEU A 430 1.11 -10.26 5.35
C LEU A 430 -0.02 -9.24 5.62
N SER A 431 -0.84 -9.02 4.59
CA SER A 431 -1.79 -7.91 4.49
C SER A 431 -3.17 -8.22 5.07
N HIS A 432 -4.05 -7.22 5.04
CA HIS A 432 -5.45 -7.30 5.48
C HIS A 432 -6.24 -8.44 4.82
N ASP A 433 -6.01 -8.70 3.54
CA ASP A 433 -6.68 -9.75 2.76
C ASP A 433 -6.45 -11.15 3.32
N GLU A 434 -5.35 -11.36 4.04
CA GLU A 434 -4.99 -12.67 4.56
C GLU A 434 -5.60 -12.98 5.92
N VAL A 435 -6.31 -12.03 6.54
CA VAL A 435 -6.89 -12.17 7.89
C VAL A 435 -8.40 -11.91 7.95
N VAL A 436 -9.10 -12.17 6.85
CA VAL A 436 -10.54 -11.97 6.65
C VAL A 436 -11.19 -13.18 5.93
N HIS A 437 -12.52 -13.11 5.74
CA HIS A 437 -13.30 -14.02 4.91
C HIS A 437 -13.12 -15.52 5.25
N GLY A 438 -12.95 -15.84 6.54
CA GLY A 438 -12.78 -17.22 6.99
C GLY A 438 -11.37 -17.78 6.81
N LYS A 439 -10.40 -16.97 6.33
CA LYS A 439 -8.99 -17.37 6.22
C LYS A 439 -8.33 -17.50 7.61
N GLY A 440 -8.91 -16.95 8.66
CA GLY A 440 -8.37 -16.87 10.02
C GLY A 440 -7.33 -15.74 10.18
N SER A 441 -7.23 -15.19 11.39
CA SER A 441 -6.11 -14.32 11.79
C SER A 441 -4.77 -15.07 11.71
N LEU A 442 -3.64 -14.35 11.64
CA LEU A 442 -2.33 -15.01 11.51
C LEU A 442 -2.05 -16.02 12.63
N ILE A 443 -2.39 -15.69 13.88
CA ILE A 443 -2.17 -16.60 15.02
C ILE A 443 -3.01 -17.88 14.88
N ASN A 444 -4.23 -17.79 14.36
CA ASN A 444 -5.12 -18.94 14.18
C ASN A 444 -4.74 -19.81 12.98
N LYS A 445 -3.85 -19.34 12.10
CA LYS A 445 -3.23 -20.18 11.05
C LYS A 445 -2.14 -21.09 11.63
N MET A 446 -1.66 -20.83 12.84
CA MET A 446 -0.59 -21.61 13.46
C MET A 446 -1.13 -22.87 14.14
N PRO A 447 -0.50 -24.03 13.94
CA PRO A 447 -0.91 -25.28 14.59
C PRO A 447 -0.38 -25.37 16.03
N GLY A 448 -0.95 -26.31 16.78
CA GLY A 448 -0.51 -26.65 18.14
C GLY A 448 -1.33 -25.98 19.24
N ASP A 449 -0.84 -26.10 20.48
CA ASP A 449 -1.40 -25.38 21.62
C ASP A 449 -1.09 -23.87 21.58
N ASP A 450 -1.65 -23.11 22.51
CA ASP A 450 -1.46 -21.66 22.57
C ASP A 450 0.02 -21.24 22.57
N TRP A 451 0.88 -21.94 23.30
CA TRP A 451 2.30 -21.61 23.33
C TRP A 451 2.94 -21.84 21.96
N GLN A 452 2.63 -22.98 21.32
CA GLN A 452 3.12 -23.30 19.97
C GLN A 452 2.59 -22.35 18.91
N GLN A 453 1.35 -21.87 19.02
CA GLN A 453 0.80 -20.87 18.10
C GLN A 453 1.61 -19.57 18.15
N PHE A 454 1.87 -19.05 19.35
CA PHE A 454 2.70 -17.85 19.52
C PHE A 454 4.14 -18.10 19.08
N ALA A 455 4.73 -19.25 19.39
CA ALA A 455 6.09 -19.59 18.96
C ALA A 455 6.21 -19.65 17.43
N ASN A 456 5.26 -20.31 16.76
CA ASN A 456 5.17 -20.32 15.30
C ASN A 456 5.05 -18.92 14.70
N LEU A 457 4.18 -18.07 15.25
CA LEU A 457 4.01 -16.71 14.75
C LEU A 457 5.28 -15.86 14.95
N ARG A 458 5.96 -15.98 16.11
CA ARG A 458 7.24 -15.30 16.33
C ARG A 458 8.30 -15.79 15.34
N ALA A 459 8.40 -17.10 15.11
CA ALA A 459 9.35 -17.68 14.16
C ALA A 459 9.07 -17.21 12.72
N LEU A 460 7.80 -17.19 12.30
CA LEU A 460 7.38 -16.68 10.99
C LEU A 460 7.78 -15.21 10.80
N LEU A 461 7.42 -14.34 11.74
CA LEU A 461 7.69 -12.91 11.59
C LEU A 461 9.20 -12.62 11.58
N ALA A 462 9.98 -13.28 12.43
CA ALA A 462 11.43 -13.13 12.41
C ALA A 462 12.06 -13.68 11.10
N PHE A 463 11.57 -14.81 10.57
CA PHE A 463 11.96 -15.31 9.26
C PHE A 463 11.63 -14.31 8.15
N MET A 464 10.42 -13.76 8.13
CA MET A 464 9.99 -12.72 7.18
C MET A 464 10.90 -11.49 7.21
N TRP A 465 11.25 -10.99 8.39
CA TRP A 465 12.15 -9.85 8.53
C TRP A 465 13.59 -10.15 8.07
N ALA A 466 14.03 -11.38 8.26
CA ALA A 466 15.34 -11.85 7.83
C ALA A 466 15.43 -12.20 6.33
N HIS A 467 14.32 -12.60 5.70
CA HIS A 467 14.24 -12.94 4.28
C HIS A 467 14.52 -11.70 3.40
N PRO A 468 15.16 -11.80 2.22
CA PRO A 468 15.31 -10.65 1.31
C PRO A 468 13.96 -10.06 0.88
N GLY A 469 13.87 -8.73 0.87
CA GLY A 469 12.68 -7.95 0.48
C GLY A 469 12.21 -6.99 1.58
N LYS A 470 11.40 -6.00 1.25
CA LYS A 470 10.80 -5.07 2.23
C LYS A 470 9.66 -5.73 2.99
N LYS A 471 9.20 -5.16 4.11
CA LYS A 471 8.24 -5.82 5.03
C LYS A 471 6.93 -5.05 5.06
N LEU A 472 5.80 -5.77 4.99
CA LEU A 472 4.48 -5.22 5.27
C LEU A 472 3.71 -6.15 6.21
N LEU A 473 3.19 -5.59 7.30
CA LEU A 473 2.40 -6.31 8.29
C LEU A 473 1.13 -5.54 8.61
N PHE A 474 -0.02 -6.20 8.47
CA PHE A 474 -1.31 -5.60 8.79
C PHE A 474 -1.56 -5.48 10.30
N MET A 475 -2.22 -4.39 10.67
CA MET A 475 -2.60 -4.11 12.05
C MET A 475 -3.35 -5.27 12.72
N GLY A 476 -3.03 -5.53 13.98
CA GLY A 476 -3.54 -6.66 14.76
C GLY A 476 -2.64 -7.89 14.74
N ALA A 477 -1.86 -8.08 13.67
CA ALA A 477 -0.94 -9.22 13.56
C ALA A 477 0.26 -9.12 14.52
N GLU A 478 0.73 -7.90 14.80
CA GLU A 478 1.91 -7.62 15.61
C GLU A 478 1.77 -7.98 17.09
N PHE A 479 0.53 -8.11 17.59
CA PHE A 479 0.22 -8.60 18.93
C PHE A 479 -0.58 -9.90 18.90
N GLY A 480 -0.76 -10.51 17.72
CA GLY A 480 -1.40 -11.82 17.57
C GLY A 480 -2.89 -11.78 17.90
N GLN A 481 -3.61 -10.80 17.36
CA GLN A 481 -5.07 -10.76 17.46
C GLN A 481 -5.67 -12.10 17.02
N ARG A 482 -6.59 -12.65 17.83
CA ARG A 482 -7.20 -13.95 17.52
C ARG A 482 -8.39 -13.80 16.59
N ARG A 483 -9.24 -12.80 16.77
CA ARG A 483 -10.35 -12.58 15.86
C ARG A 483 -9.84 -12.14 14.49
N GLU A 484 -10.49 -12.60 13.42
CA GLU A 484 -10.31 -12.02 12.09
C GLU A 484 -10.54 -10.51 12.14
N TRP A 485 -9.89 -9.79 11.22
CA TRP A 485 -10.15 -8.38 11.12
C TRP A 485 -11.60 -8.12 10.70
N THR A 486 -12.18 -7.06 11.27
CA THR A 486 -13.48 -6.54 10.88
C THR A 486 -13.42 -5.01 10.90
N HIS A 487 -13.95 -4.39 9.84
CA HIS A 487 -14.02 -2.95 9.70
C HIS A 487 -15.10 -2.32 10.61
N ASP A 488 -16.08 -3.09 11.09
CA ASP A 488 -17.23 -2.61 11.87
C ASP A 488 -16.89 -2.19 13.30
N GLY A 489 -15.74 -2.61 13.82
CA GLY A 489 -15.29 -2.28 15.16
C GLY A 489 -13.87 -1.71 15.19
N GLU A 490 -13.18 -1.97 16.27
CA GLU A 490 -11.75 -1.73 16.42
C GLU A 490 -10.99 -3.04 16.65
N LEU A 491 -9.65 -2.95 16.64
CA LEU A 491 -8.78 -4.04 17.05
C LEU A 491 -8.96 -4.43 18.52
N GLU A 492 -8.63 -5.66 18.87
CA GLU A 492 -8.77 -6.21 20.23
C GLU A 492 -7.68 -5.68 21.20
N TRP A 493 -7.50 -4.36 21.33
CA TRP A 493 -6.42 -3.74 22.11
C TRP A 493 -6.29 -4.27 23.55
N TRP A 494 -7.40 -4.67 24.17
CA TRP A 494 -7.42 -5.26 25.50
C TRP A 494 -6.50 -6.50 25.65
N VAL A 495 -6.28 -7.26 24.56
CA VAL A 495 -5.40 -8.45 24.61
C VAL A 495 -3.94 -8.08 24.83
N CYS A 496 -3.52 -6.85 24.52
CA CYS A 496 -2.15 -6.38 24.76
C CYS A 496 -1.78 -6.37 26.26
N GLY A 497 -2.78 -6.42 27.16
CA GLY A 497 -2.55 -6.61 28.60
C GLY A 497 -2.23 -8.06 29.00
N LEU A 498 -2.43 -9.02 28.10
CA LEU A 498 -2.15 -10.44 28.35
C LEU A 498 -0.69 -10.79 28.01
N PRO A 499 -0.02 -11.63 28.82
CA PRO A 499 1.43 -11.86 28.69
C PRO A 499 1.91 -12.33 27.31
N ALA A 500 1.18 -13.24 26.66
CA ALA A 500 1.59 -13.81 25.36
C ALA A 500 1.52 -12.78 24.22
N HIS A 501 0.42 -12.02 24.15
CA HIS A 501 0.22 -10.95 23.17
C HIS A 501 1.24 -9.81 23.38
N ALA A 502 1.43 -9.39 24.64
CA ALA A 502 2.45 -8.39 24.99
C ALA A 502 3.87 -8.86 24.64
N GLY A 503 4.15 -10.16 24.81
CA GLY A 503 5.43 -10.78 24.44
C GLY A 503 5.68 -10.75 22.93
N LEU A 504 4.67 -11.09 22.13
CA LEU A 504 4.74 -11.00 20.68
C LEU A 504 4.94 -9.54 20.22
N GLN A 505 4.19 -8.59 20.80
CA GLN A 505 4.35 -7.17 20.50
C GLN A 505 5.76 -6.66 20.84
N ARG A 506 6.32 -7.06 22.00
CA ARG A 506 7.73 -6.78 22.35
C ARG A 506 8.71 -7.38 21.35
N MET A 507 8.44 -8.60 20.86
CA MET A 507 9.27 -9.25 19.86
C MET A 507 9.27 -8.46 18.55
N VAL A 508 8.10 -8.03 18.04
CA VAL A 508 8.02 -7.22 16.83
C VAL A 508 8.74 -5.88 16.99
N ARG A 509 8.64 -5.23 18.16
CA ARG A 509 9.42 -4.03 18.48
C ARG A 509 10.93 -4.27 18.37
N GLN A 510 11.43 -5.34 19.00
CA GLN A 510 12.84 -5.71 18.91
C GLN A 510 13.26 -6.07 17.48
N LEU A 511 12.38 -6.76 16.74
CA LEU A 511 12.61 -7.17 15.37
C LEU A 511 12.76 -5.97 14.42
N ASN A 512 11.89 -4.97 14.55
CA ASN A 512 11.98 -3.71 13.81
C ASN A 512 13.26 -2.94 14.15
N ARG A 513 13.65 -2.91 15.42
CA ARG A 513 14.93 -2.31 15.84
C ARG A 513 16.12 -3.02 15.18
N VAL A 514 16.18 -4.35 15.26
CA VAL A 514 17.24 -5.15 14.63
C VAL A 514 17.28 -4.91 13.14
N TYR A 515 16.13 -4.87 12.45
CA TYR A 515 16.09 -4.58 11.02
C TYR A 515 16.63 -3.22 10.65
N ARG A 516 16.38 -2.19 11.45
CA ARG A 516 16.90 -0.83 11.20
C ARG A 516 18.37 -0.67 11.55
N GLU A 517 18.86 -1.36 12.57
CA GLU A 517 20.25 -1.27 13.04
C GLU A 517 21.21 -2.15 12.23
N GLN A 518 20.70 -3.10 11.43
CA GLN A 518 21.51 -4.10 10.73
C GLN A 518 21.41 -3.94 9.20
N PRO A 519 22.35 -3.19 8.56
CA PRO A 519 22.37 -2.99 7.10
C PRO A 519 22.32 -4.26 6.27
N ALA A 520 22.84 -5.37 6.80
CA ALA A 520 22.78 -6.68 6.17
C ALA A 520 21.35 -7.13 5.84
N LEU A 521 20.36 -6.71 6.64
CA LEU A 521 18.97 -7.13 6.51
C LEU A 521 18.17 -6.34 5.47
N HIS A 522 18.67 -5.20 4.98
CA HIS A 522 17.91 -4.33 4.07
C HIS A 522 18.70 -3.71 2.90
N SER A 523 20.01 -3.47 3.04
CA SER A 523 20.79 -2.71 2.03
C SER A 523 20.99 -3.45 0.71
N GLN A 524 20.84 -4.79 0.71
CA GLN A 524 20.99 -5.64 -0.48
C GLN A 524 19.80 -6.59 -0.64
N ASP A 525 18.58 -6.14 -0.33
CA ASP A 525 17.37 -6.97 -0.49
C ASP A 525 17.16 -7.47 -1.93
N PHE A 526 17.61 -6.70 -2.92
CA PHE A 526 17.28 -6.91 -4.33
C PHE A 526 18.47 -7.41 -5.16
N THR A 527 19.55 -7.85 -4.51
CA THR A 527 20.71 -8.43 -5.20
C THR A 527 21.03 -9.82 -4.62
N PRO A 528 21.44 -10.79 -5.45
CA PRO A 528 21.87 -12.10 -4.94
C PRO A 528 23.08 -12.00 -3.99
N ALA A 529 23.87 -10.93 -4.07
CA ALA A 529 25.02 -10.71 -3.19
C ALA A 529 24.64 -10.49 -1.72
N GLY A 530 23.40 -10.02 -1.45
CA GLY A 530 22.90 -9.78 -0.10
C GLY A 530 22.45 -11.03 0.67
N PHE A 531 22.45 -12.20 0.03
CA PHE A 531 21.93 -13.44 0.60
C PHE A 531 22.83 -14.64 0.28
N GLU A 532 22.94 -15.60 1.19
CA GLU A 532 23.58 -16.89 0.91
C GLU A 532 23.03 -18.00 1.80
N TRP A 533 22.61 -19.11 1.22
CA TRP A 533 22.28 -20.32 1.99
C TRP A 533 23.52 -20.92 2.66
N ILE A 534 23.39 -21.32 3.91
CA ILE A 534 24.34 -22.20 4.62
C ILE A 534 23.81 -23.62 4.63
N GLU A 535 22.54 -23.78 5.00
CA GLU A 535 21.81 -25.04 5.00
C GLU A 535 20.37 -24.75 4.55
N ALA A 536 19.99 -25.33 3.41
CA ALA A 536 18.68 -25.15 2.79
C ALA A 536 17.90 -26.48 2.69
N ASP A 537 18.54 -27.62 2.95
CA ASP A 537 18.03 -28.96 2.62
C ASP A 537 17.84 -29.86 3.85
N ASP A 538 17.96 -29.33 5.08
CA ASP A 538 17.67 -30.05 6.34
C ASP A 538 16.14 -30.19 6.56
N ALA A 539 15.47 -30.82 5.59
CA ALA A 539 14.03 -31.04 5.56
C ALA A 539 13.55 -31.92 6.72
N GLU A 540 14.31 -32.97 7.05
CA GLU A 540 13.98 -33.89 8.14
C GLU A 540 13.86 -33.19 9.50
N ARG A 541 14.60 -32.09 9.71
CA ARG A 541 14.51 -31.29 10.93
C ARG A 541 13.72 -29.99 10.75
N SER A 542 13.39 -29.64 9.50
CA SER A 542 12.81 -28.36 9.08
C SER A 542 13.62 -27.18 9.60
N VAL A 543 14.92 -27.26 9.38
CA VAL A 543 15.89 -26.22 9.75
C VAL A 543 16.36 -25.49 8.49
N PHE A 544 16.45 -24.16 8.60
CA PHE A 544 16.95 -23.29 7.54
C PHE A 544 18.04 -22.40 8.13
N VAL A 545 19.17 -22.29 7.44
CA VAL A 545 20.28 -21.44 7.89
C VAL A 545 20.85 -20.66 6.71
N PHE A 546 20.93 -19.34 6.86
CA PHE A 546 21.43 -18.46 5.80
C PHE A 546 22.14 -17.23 6.35
N LEU A 547 22.92 -16.59 5.48
CA LEU A 547 23.54 -15.30 5.72
C LEU A 547 22.78 -14.20 5.00
N ARG A 548 22.70 -13.05 5.67
CA ARG A 548 22.40 -11.75 5.09
C ARG A 548 23.68 -10.91 5.09
N LYS A 549 23.93 -10.16 4.02
CA LYS A 549 25.19 -9.44 3.80
C LYS A 549 24.93 -7.98 3.40
N PRO A 550 25.65 -7.01 3.98
CA PRO A 550 25.50 -5.60 3.63
C PRO A 550 26.15 -5.25 2.29
N ALA A 551 25.83 -4.09 1.71
CA ALA A 551 26.40 -3.60 0.45
C ALA A 551 27.88 -3.21 0.52
N HIS A 552 28.33 -2.78 1.71
CA HIS A 552 29.69 -2.35 2.00
C HIS A 552 30.35 -3.27 3.03
N ASP A 553 31.64 -3.06 3.33
CA ASP A 553 32.33 -3.76 4.40
C ASP A 553 31.60 -3.53 5.74
N GLY A 554 30.87 -4.57 6.17
CA GLY A 554 30.06 -4.57 7.38
C GLY A 554 29.79 -6.01 7.80
N PRO A 555 29.47 -6.24 9.08
CA PRO A 555 29.32 -7.58 9.60
C PRO A 555 28.14 -8.29 8.94
N PRO A 556 28.30 -9.54 8.45
CA PRO A 556 27.18 -10.34 8.01
C PRO A 556 26.32 -10.73 9.21
N VAL A 557 25.06 -11.04 8.91
CA VAL A 557 24.10 -11.59 9.87
C VAL A 557 23.82 -13.04 9.50
N LEU A 558 23.94 -13.95 10.46
CA LEU A 558 23.55 -15.34 10.34
C LEU A 558 22.13 -15.49 10.90
N VAL A 559 21.27 -16.17 10.17
CA VAL A 559 19.89 -16.46 10.55
C VAL A 559 19.74 -17.96 10.56
N ALA A 560 19.27 -18.50 11.68
CA ALA A 560 18.99 -19.92 11.84
C ALA A 560 17.56 -20.11 12.35
N VAL A 561 16.79 -20.92 11.65
CA VAL A 561 15.36 -21.10 11.87
C VAL A 561 15.08 -22.57 12.16
N ASN A 562 14.33 -22.86 13.21
CA ASN A 562 13.82 -24.19 13.53
C ASN A 562 12.30 -24.15 13.48
N MET A 563 11.72 -24.76 12.44
CA MET A 563 10.26 -24.80 12.24
C MET A 563 9.59 -25.99 12.93
N THR A 564 10.23 -26.63 13.91
CA THR A 564 9.64 -27.73 14.70
C THR A 564 9.73 -27.48 16.20
N PRO A 565 8.85 -28.08 17.03
CA PRO A 565 8.89 -27.94 18.48
C PRO A 565 10.02 -28.76 19.14
N VAL A 566 10.89 -29.40 18.35
CA VAL A 566 12.02 -30.16 18.87
C VAL A 566 13.26 -29.25 18.86
N PRO A 567 13.87 -28.93 20.02
CA PRO A 567 15.08 -28.14 20.06
C PRO A 567 16.24 -28.87 19.36
N ARG A 568 17.15 -28.12 18.75
CA ARG A 568 18.36 -28.65 18.10
C ARG A 568 19.57 -28.16 18.88
N THR A 569 20.20 -29.02 19.67
CA THR A 569 21.45 -28.71 20.36
C THR A 569 22.64 -29.14 19.53
N ASP A 570 23.79 -28.52 19.78
CA ASP A 570 25.07 -28.86 19.16
C ASP A 570 25.04 -28.85 17.63
N LEU A 571 24.21 -27.97 17.05
CA LEU A 571 24.09 -27.83 15.61
C LEU A 571 25.30 -27.07 15.07
N LEU A 572 26.16 -27.78 14.35
CA LEU A 572 27.41 -27.23 13.83
C LEU A 572 27.19 -26.44 12.52
N VAL A 573 27.08 -25.12 12.60
CA VAL A 573 26.81 -24.24 11.46
C VAL A 573 28.08 -23.59 10.93
N GLY A 574 28.37 -23.71 9.63
CA GLY A 574 29.53 -23.06 9.01
C GLY A 574 29.37 -21.54 8.90
N VAL A 575 30.41 -20.77 9.26
CA VAL A 575 30.40 -19.30 9.18
C VAL A 575 31.62 -18.73 8.42
N PRO A 576 31.51 -17.54 7.79
CA PRO A 576 32.57 -16.98 6.95
C PRO A 576 33.84 -16.59 7.71
N CYS A 577 33.70 -16.20 8.97
CA CYS A 577 34.79 -15.68 9.79
C CYS A 577 34.76 -16.30 11.20
N GLY A 578 35.94 -16.30 11.84
CA GLY A 578 36.08 -16.62 13.26
C GLY A 578 35.62 -15.46 14.16
N GLY A 579 35.84 -15.57 15.46
CA GLY A 579 35.48 -14.53 16.43
C GLY A 579 34.09 -14.71 17.02
N ILE A 580 33.61 -13.68 17.72
CA ILE A 580 32.34 -13.70 18.45
C ILE A 580 31.18 -13.37 17.50
N TRP A 581 30.11 -14.16 17.61
CA TRP A 581 28.83 -13.92 16.97
C TRP A 581 27.78 -13.66 18.05
N ARG A 582 27.31 -12.42 18.13
CA ARG A 582 26.35 -11.98 19.14
C ARG A 582 24.93 -12.33 18.72
N GLU A 583 24.16 -12.93 19.62
CA GLU A 583 22.73 -13.21 19.43
C GLU A 583 21.95 -11.90 19.57
N VAL A 584 21.56 -11.30 18.44
CA VAL A 584 20.84 -10.01 18.39
C VAL A 584 19.31 -10.18 18.48
N LEU A 585 18.82 -11.37 18.14
CA LEU A 585 17.43 -11.77 18.35
C LEU A 585 17.36 -13.28 18.58
N ASN A 586 16.53 -13.67 19.54
CA ASN A 586 16.09 -15.04 19.73
C ASN A 586 14.60 -15.03 20.06
N THR A 587 13.79 -15.57 19.16
CA THR A 587 12.33 -15.53 19.32
C THR A 587 11.80 -16.42 20.45
N ASP A 588 12.64 -17.28 21.05
CA ASP A 588 12.28 -18.09 22.21
C ASP A 588 12.68 -17.43 23.55
N ALA A 589 13.20 -16.20 23.54
CA ALA A 589 13.47 -15.48 24.78
C ALA A 589 12.21 -15.36 25.66
N THR A 590 12.39 -15.49 26.98
CA THR A 590 11.29 -15.50 27.95
C THR A 590 10.50 -14.18 27.95
N GLU A 591 11.16 -13.06 27.66
CA GLU A 591 10.52 -11.75 27.51
C GLU A 591 9.51 -11.69 26.35
N PHE A 592 9.64 -12.57 25.35
CA PHE A 592 8.71 -12.71 24.23
C PHE A 592 7.67 -13.82 24.44
N GLY A 593 7.69 -14.48 25.62
CA GLY A 593 6.82 -15.62 25.93
C GLY A 593 7.34 -16.96 25.41
N GLY A 594 8.62 -17.06 25.06
CA GLY A 594 9.28 -18.33 24.76
C GLY A 594 9.75 -19.08 26.01
N ALA A 595 10.35 -20.25 25.80
CA ALA A 595 10.82 -21.13 26.86
C ALA A 595 12.22 -20.75 27.40
N GLY A 596 12.93 -19.84 26.74
CA GLY A 596 14.23 -19.34 27.18
C GLY A 596 15.42 -20.19 26.73
N TRP A 597 15.25 -21.06 25.73
CA TRP A 597 16.39 -21.72 25.09
C TRP A 597 17.18 -20.71 24.27
N GLY A 598 18.48 -20.94 24.09
CA GLY A 598 19.31 -20.06 23.27
C GLY A 598 20.79 -20.31 23.48
N ASN A 599 21.58 -19.32 23.10
CA ASN A 599 23.04 -19.42 23.09
C ASN A 599 23.73 -18.54 24.13
N PHE A 600 23.00 -18.15 25.20
CA PHE A 600 23.52 -17.30 26.29
C PHE A 600 24.10 -15.95 25.83
N GLY A 601 23.59 -15.39 24.72
CA GLY A 601 23.88 -14.04 24.24
C GLY A 601 24.96 -13.95 23.17
N GLU A 602 25.89 -14.89 23.10
CA GLU A 602 26.94 -14.92 22.06
C GLU A 602 27.54 -16.31 21.88
N VAL A 603 28.11 -16.58 20.71
CA VAL A 603 28.80 -17.83 20.38
C VAL A 603 30.14 -17.52 19.73
N GLU A 604 31.20 -18.18 20.18
CA GLU A 604 32.54 -18.06 19.57
C GLU A 604 32.72 -19.08 18.44
N ALA A 605 33.11 -18.60 17.27
CA ALA A 605 33.38 -19.44 16.10
C ALA A 605 34.69 -20.22 16.26
N SER A 606 34.58 -21.54 16.22
CA SER A 606 35.72 -22.46 16.28
C SER A 606 36.30 -22.72 14.88
N PRO A 607 37.61 -22.99 14.72
CA PRO A 607 38.24 -23.33 13.45
C PRO A 607 37.95 -24.78 13.01
N VAL A 608 36.68 -25.18 13.07
CA VAL A 608 36.17 -26.49 12.64
C VAL A 608 35.44 -26.29 11.31
N ARG A 609 35.72 -27.18 10.34
CA ARG A 609 35.11 -27.09 9.01
C ARG A 609 33.68 -27.62 9.05
N SER A 610 32.74 -26.84 8.51
CA SER A 610 31.33 -27.21 8.33
C SER A 610 30.74 -26.43 7.16
N HIS A 611 29.78 -27.01 6.43
CA HIS A 611 29.08 -26.37 5.30
C HIS A 611 30.02 -25.68 4.28
N GLY A 612 31.16 -26.32 3.96
CA GLY A 612 32.17 -25.78 3.03
C GLY A 612 33.04 -24.63 3.58
N ARG A 613 32.91 -24.26 4.87
CA ARG A 613 33.63 -23.13 5.49
C ARG A 613 34.72 -23.57 6.45
N ARG A 614 35.62 -22.64 6.81
CA ARG A 614 36.78 -22.91 7.70
C ARG A 614 36.46 -22.78 9.19
N HIS A 615 35.41 -22.04 9.53
CA HIS A 615 34.97 -21.84 10.90
C HIS A 615 33.51 -22.27 11.03
N SER A 616 33.11 -22.62 12.26
CA SER A 616 31.73 -22.97 12.57
C SER A 616 31.32 -22.56 13.98
N LEU A 617 30.03 -22.38 14.17
CA LEU A 617 29.37 -22.18 15.47
C LEU A 617 28.73 -23.49 15.90
N SER A 618 28.76 -23.79 17.20
CA SER A 618 27.91 -24.82 17.80
C SER A 618 26.68 -24.15 18.37
N LEU A 619 25.55 -24.27 17.68
CA LEU A 619 24.33 -23.56 18.04
C LEU A 619 23.33 -24.46 18.77
N THR A 620 22.63 -23.86 19.71
CA THR A 620 21.33 -24.33 20.19
C THR A 620 20.24 -23.56 19.46
N LEU A 621 19.43 -24.26 18.66
CA LEU A 621 18.21 -23.71 18.06
C LEU A 621 17.00 -24.07 18.94
N PRO A 622 16.35 -23.07 19.54
CA PRO A 622 15.14 -23.28 20.33
C PRO A 622 13.99 -23.93 19.54
N PRO A 623 13.00 -24.54 20.20
CA PRO A 623 11.79 -25.04 19.54
C PRO A 623 11.02 -23.90 18.85
N LEU A 624 10.53 -24.12 17.62
CA LEU A 624 9.70 -23.16 16.87
C LEU A 624 10.22 -21.72 16.94
N SER A 625 11.44 -21.51 16.43
CA SER A 625 12.16 -20.26 16.65
C SER A 625 12.99 -19.80 15.46
N THR A 626 13.33 -18.52 15.48
CA THR A 626 14.37 -17.91 14.66
C THR A 626 15.39 -17.26 15.58
N VAL A 627 16.67 -17.55 15.33
CA VAL A 627 17.82 -16.94 15.98
C VAL A 627 18.59 -16.13 14.95
N ILE A 628 18.92 -14.88 15.29
CA ILE A 628 19.69 -13.96 14.45
C ILE A 628 20.97 -13.61 15.18
N LEU A 629 22.11 -13.85 14.54
CA LEU A 629 23.45 -13.61 15.08
C LEU A 629 24.21 -12.60 14.20
N GLN A 630 24.81 -11.59 14.80
CA GLN A 630 25.69 -10.64 14.11
C GLN A 630 27.15 -10.96 14.42
N SER A 631 28.02 -10.99 13.41
CA SER A 631 29.46 -11.10 13.64
C SER A 631 30.02 -9.82 14.26
N GLU A 632 30.89 -9.92 15.28
CA GLU A 632 31.67 -8.77 15.78
C GLU A 632 32.99 -8.56 15.01
N GLY A 633 33.26 -9.39 14.00
CA GLY A 633 34.55 -9.43 13.29
C GLY A 633 35.65 -10.15 14.08
N GLN A 634 36.84 -10.26 13.47
CA GLN A 634 38.03 -10.72 14.17
C GLN A 634 38.60 -9.55 14.99
N ARG A 635 38.63 -9.67 16.31
CA ARG A 635 39.46 -8.79 17.15
C ARG A 635 40.94 -9.08 16.96
#